data_AF-A0A1J5FA69-F1
#
_entry.id   AF-A0A1J5FA69-F1
#
_cell.length_a   1.000
_cell.length_b   1.000
_cell.length_c   1.000
_cell.angle_alpha   90.00
_cell.angle_beta   90.00
_cell.angle_gamma   90.00
#
_symmetry.space_group_name_H-M   'P 1'
#
loop_
_entity.id
_entity.type
_entity.pdbx_description
1 polymer ?
#
loop_
_entity_poly.entity_id
_entity_poly.type
_entity_poly.pdbx_seq_one_letter_code
_entity_poly.pdbx_strand_id
1 'polypeptide(L)'
;MQNYNSKFKSDLIKRCYQFSLAIIALADTLPNKRSAWVITDQLIRSATSVGANLVEAKSASSRIDFKKFHEIALKSANETKYWLELLTDSGLTSVESVNILLKEVYEIANMIAAGVIKLKAKNF
;
A
#
# COMPACT_ATOMS: atom_id res chain seq x y z
N MET A 1 -0.12 -2.82 -36.72
CA MET A 1 -0.78 -1.97 -35.70
C MET A 1 -1.43 -2.87 -34.67
N GLN A 2 -0.86 -2.97 -33.47
CA GLN A 2 -1.35 -3.59 -32.22
C GLN A 2 -0.07 -3.67 -31.34
N ASN A 3 0.10 -3.08 -30.15
CA ASN A 3 -0.79 -2.63 -29.11
C ASN A 3 -0.26 -1.31 -28.51
N TYR A 4 -0.93 -0.19 -28.80
CA TYR A 4 -0.68 1.11 -28.15
C TYR A 4 -1.18 1.14 -26.68
N ASN A 5 -1.78 0.03 -26.20
CA ASN A 5 -2.40 -0.11 -24.87
C ASN A 5 -1.43 -0.54 -23.74
N SER A 6 -0.14 -0.76 -24.02
CA SER A 6 0.84 -1.10 -22.98
C SER A 6 1.28 0.11 -22.14
N LYS A 7 0.98 1.34 -22.57
CA LYS A 7 1.56 2.57 -22.00
C LYS A 7 0.85 3.10 -20.75
N PHE A 8 -0.30 2.52 -20.39
CA PHE A 8 -1.12 2.92 -19.24
C PHE A 8 -1.31 1.81 -18.19
N LYS A 9 -0.51 0.75 -18.23
CA LYS A 9 -0.39 -0.13 -17.06
C LYS A 9 0.48 0.61 -16.05
N SER A 10 -0.15 1.45 -15.22
CA SER A 10 0.46 1.99 -14.01
C SER A 10 1.21 0.85 -13.33
N ASP A 11 2.54 0.95 -13.27
CA ASP A 11 3.35 -0.06 -12.60
C ASP A 11 3.02 0.05 -11.11
N LEU A 12 2.13 -0.82 -10.65
CA LEU A 12 1.64 -0.84 -9.28
C LEU A 12 2.79 -0.90 -8.27
N ILE A 13 3.90 -1.58 -8.60
CA ILE A 13 5.07 -1.64 -7.72
C ILE A 13 5.75 -0.28 -7.66
N LYS A 14 5.96 0.38 -8.80
CA LYS A 14 6.49 1.76 -8.83
C LYS A 14 5.57 2.71 -8.06
N ARG A 15 4.25 2.56 -8.20
CA ARG A 15 3.24 3.34 -7.49
C ARG A 15 3.34 3.13 -5.97
N CYS A 16 3.41 1.87 -5.52
CA CYS A 16 3.62 1.54 -4.11
C CYS A 16 4.95 2.09 -3.57
N TYR A 17 6.03 2.05 -4.36
CA TYR A 17 7.31 2.62 -3.95
C TYR A 17 7.24 4.14 -3.73
N GLN A 18 6.59 4.87 -4.65
CA GLN A 18 6.38 6.32 -4.48
C GLN A 18 5.49 6.62 -3.28
N PHE A 19 4.45 5.81 -3.07
CA PHE A 19 3.61 5.90 -1.88
C PHE A 19 4.41 5.68 -0.59
N SER A 20 5.30 4.68 -0.55
CA SER A 20 6.20 4.46 0.60
C SER A 20 7.10 5.66 0.89
N LEU A 21 7.67 6.29 -0.14
CA LEU A 21 8.46 7.51 0.03
C LEU A 21 7.63 8.66 0.61
N ALA A 22 6.38 8.82 0.14
CA ALA A 22 5.49 9.86 0.64
C ALA A 22 5.08 9.62 2.11
N ILE A 23 4.91 8.36 2.52
CA ILE A 23 4.66 8.00 3.93
C ILE A 23 5.87 8.32 4.81
N ILE A 24 7.08 8.03 4.36
CA ILE A 24 8.31 8.39 5.08
C ILE A 24 8.42 9.92 5.20
N ALA A 25 8.14 10.66 4.12
CA ALA A 25 8.14 12.12 4.17
C ALA A 25 7.09 12.68 5.13
N LEU A 26 5.88 12.10 5.19
CA LEU A 26 4.87 12.49 6.19
C LEU A 26 5.37 12.20 7.61
N ALA A 27 5.93 11.01 7.84
CA ALA A 27 6.46 10.59 9.13
C ALA A 27 7.48 11.58 9.71
N ASP A 28 8.37 12.09 8.85
CA ASP A 28 9.41 13.05 9.25
C ASP A 28 8.85 14.44 9.64
N THR A 29 7.58 14.73 9.32
CA THR A 29 6.92 15.99 9.71
C THR A 29 6.17 15.91 11.04
N LEU A 30 6.03 14.73 11.63
CA LEU A 30 5.19 14.51 12.80
C LEU A 30 5.84 15.04 14.09
N PRO A 31 5.03 15.44 15.08
CA PRO A 31 5.55 16.00 16.33
C PRO A 31 6.35 14.95 17.10
N ASN A 32 7.39 15.40 17.80
CA ASN A 32 8.19 14.55 18.69
C ASN A 32 7.41 14.17 19.96
N LYS A 33 6.48 13.22 19.83
CA LYS A 33 5.62 12.70 20.90
C LYS A 33 5.62 11.17 20.84
N ARG A 34 5.70 10.49 21.99
CA ARG A 34 5.72 9.02 22.06
C ARG A 34 4.59 8.36 21.27
N SER A 35 3.38 8.91 21.32
CA SER A 35 2.24 8.41 20.53
C SER A 35 2.47 8.53 19.02
N ALA A 36 3.05 9.64 18.56
CA ALA A 36 3.42 9.83 17.16
C ALA A 36 4.47 8.81 16.72
N TRP A 37 5.53 8.58 17.50
CA TRP A 37 6.56 7.58 17.19
C TRP A 37 5.97 6.18 16.99
N VAL A 38 5.10 5.74 17.91
CA VAL A 38 4.50 4.40 17.85
C VAL A 38 3.59 4.25 16.63
N ILE A 39 2.74 5.25 16.35
CA ILE A 39 1.86 5.23 15.18
C ILE A 39 2.68 5.26 13.89
N THR A 40 3.73 6.08 13.86
CA THR A 40 4.61 6.26 12.70
C THR A 40 5.38 4.99 12.37
N ASP A 41 5.93 4.29 13.36
CA ASP A 41 6.63 3.02 13.15
C ASP A 41 5.70 1.99 12.47
N GLN A 42 4.48 1.85 12.99
CA GLN A 42 3.48 0.94 12.44
C GLN A 42 3.02 1.36 11.05
N LEU A 43 2.86 2.66 10.81
CA LEU A 43 2.50 3.21 9.51
C LEU A 43 3.58 2.95 8.46
N ILE A 44 4.85 3.22 8.76
CA ILE A 44 5.96 3.01 7.82
C ILE A 44 6.09 1.52 7.50
N ARG A 45 6.03 0.65 8.51
CA ARG A 45 6.16 -0.81 8.32
C ARG A 45 5.03 -1.37 7.46
N SER A 46 3.78 -0.99 7.73
CA SER A 46 2.64 -1.43 6.93
C SER A 46 2.69 -0.88 5.50
N ALA A 47 3.01 0.41 5.31
CA ALA A 47 3.05 1.03 3.99
C ALA A 47 4.16 0.47 3.08
N THR A 48 5.37 0.26 3.62
CA THR A 48 6.49 -0.29 2.87
C THR A 48 6.29 -1.78 2.55
N SER A 49 5.62 -2.52 3.44
CA SER A 49 5.26 -3.92 3.23
C SER A 49 4.37 -4.16 2.00
N VAL A 50 3.52 -3.19 1.61
CA VAL A 50 2.66 -3.32 0.42
C VAL A 50 3.51 -3.52 -0.83
N GLY A 51 4.47 -2.61 -1.08
CA GLY A 51 5.36 -2.70 -2.23
C GLY A 51 6.30 -3.90 -2.15
N ALA A 52 6.85 -4.18 -0.97
CA ALA A 52 7.76 -5.31 -0.74
C ALA A 52 7.11 -6.65 -1.11
N ASN A 53 5.90 -6.92 -0.63
CA ASN A 53 5.19 -8.16 -0.96
C ASN A 53 4.84 -8.28 -2.45
N LEU A 54 4.53 -7.16 -3.12
CA LEU A 54 4.31 -7.19 -4.57
C LEU A 54 5.59 -7.47 -5.37
N VAL A 55 6.76 -7.05 -4.86
CA VAL A 55 8.07 -7.41 -5.42
C VAL A 55 8.33 -8.90 -5.21
N GLU A 56 8.10 -9.42 -4.00
CA GLU A 56 8.25 -10.86 -3.71
C GLU A 56 7.34 -11.72 -4.58
N ALA A 57 6.12 -11.25 -4.86
CA ALA A 57 5.21 -11.94 -5.77
C ALA A 57 5.81 -12.12 -7.18
N LYS A 58 6.66 -11.23 -7.68
CA LYS A 58 7.33 -11.41 -8.99
C LYS A 58 8.27 -12.62 -9.02
N SER A 59 8.80 -13.00 -7.86
CA SER A 59 9.69 -14.15 -7.69
C SER A 59 8.96 -15.40 -7.20
N ALA A 60 7.63 -15.38 -7.15
CA ALA A 60 6.83 -16.49 -6.63
C ALA A 60 7.03 -17.77 -7.45
N SER A 61 7.21 -18.88 -6.75
CA SER A 61 7.46 -20.21 -7.35
C SER A 61 6.20 -20.89 -7.90
N SER A 62 5.01 -20.43 -7.47
CA SER A 62 3.72 -20.98 -7.88
C SER A 62 2.62 -19.93 -7.88
N ARG A 63 1.47 -20.25 -8.47
CA ARG A 63 0.29 -19.37 -8.44
C ARG A 63 -0.30 -19.19 -7.04
N ILE A 64 -0.22 -20.23 -6.20
CA ILE A 64 -0.68 -20.18 -4.82
C ILE A 64 0.20 -19.19 -4.04
N ASP A 65 1.51 -19.28 -4.24
CA ASP A 65 2.50 -18.40 -3.62
C ASP A 65 2.35 -16.95 -4.11
N PHE A 66 2.19 -16.74 -5.43
CA PHE A 66 1.88 -15.45 -6.03
C PHE A 66 0.65 -14.79 -5.39
N LYS A 67 -0.44 -15.56 -5.25
CA LYS A 67 -1.67 -15.10 -4.60
C LYS A 67 -1.43 -14.75 -3.13
N LYS A 68 -0.69 -15.57 -2.39
CA LYS A 68 -0.39 -15.34 -0.97
C LYS A 68 0.30 -13.99 -0.76
N PHE A 69 1.32 -13.68 -1.56
CA PHE A 69 1.99 -12.37 -1.48
C PHE A 69 1.04 -11.19 -1.82
N HIS A 70 0.15 -11.35 -2.79
CA HIS A 70 -0.88 -10.33 -3.07
C HIS A 70 -1.88 -10.17 -1.91
N GLU A 71 -2.26 -11.26 -1.24
CA GLU A 71 -3.13 -11.21 -0.06
C GLU A 71 -2.43 -10.54 1.14
N ILE A 72 -1.12 -10.76 1.33
CA ILE A 72 -0.34 -10.06 2.35
C ILE A 72 -0.24 -8.56 2.02
N ALA A 73 0.08 -8.20 0.78
CA ALA A 73 0.11 -6.81 0.33
C ALA A 73 -1.24 -6.10 0.55
N LEU A 74 -2.36 -6.78 0.28
CA LEU A 74 -3.70 -6.24 0.54
C LEU A 74 -3.96 -6.01 2.04
N LYS A 75 -3.54 -6.94 2.90
CA LYS A 75 -3.65 -6.79 4.36
C LYS A 75 -2.84 -5.59 4.84
N SER A 76 -1.58 -5.46 4.39
CA SER A 76 -0.72 -4.32 4.71
C SER A 76 -1.31 -2.99 4.23
N ALA A 77 -1.94 -2.96 3.06
CA ALA A 77 -2.59 -1.76 2.55
C ALA A 77 -3.80 -1.34 3.41
N ASN A 78 -4.59 -2.30 3.91
CA ASN A 78 -5.70 -2.01 4.81
C ASN A 78 -5.22 -1.58 6.20
N GLU A 79 -4.14 -2.18 6.71
CA GLU A 79 -3.50 -1.72 7.94
C GLU A 79 -2.95 -0.29 7.81
N THR A 80 -2.36 0.03 6.65
CA THR A 80 -1.88 1.39 6.36
C THR A 80 -3.02 2.42 6.41
N LYS A 81 -4.21 2.10 5.87
CA LYS A 81 -5.40 2.97 5.96
C LYS A 81 -5.75 3.27 7.41
N TYR A 82 -5.82 2.21 8.23
CA TYR A 82 -6.13 2.33 9.65
C TYR A 82 -5.15 3.26 10.36
N TRP A 83 -3.84 3.12 10.11
CA TRP A 83 -2.84 4.00 10.74
C TRP A 83 -2.91 5.44 10.25
N LEU A 84 -3.23 5.70 8.98
CA LEU A 84 -3.45 7.05 8.47
C LEU A 84 -4.69 7.71 9.10
N GLU A 85 -5.80 6.98 9.22
CA GLU A 85 -7.03 7.45 9.88
C GLU A 85 -6.78 7.71 11.38
N LEU A 86 -6.06 6.81 12.06
CA LEU A 86 -5.71 7.00 13.47
C LEU A 86 -4.78 8.21 13.68
N LEU A 87 -3.86 8.46 12.73
CA LEU A 87 -2.97 9.61 12.78
C LEU A 87 -3.73 10.94 12.68
N THR A 88 -4.77 11.01 11.84
CA THR A 88 -5.64 12.19 11.75
C THR A 88 -6.54 12.33 12.97
N ASP A 89 -7.21 11.26 13.39
CA ASP A 89 -8.19 11.29 14.47
C ASP A 89 -7.56 11.54 15.85
N SER A 90 -6.28 11.19 16.01
CA SER A 90 -5.50 11.50 17.21
C SER A 90 -4.97 12.94 17.26
N GLY A 91 -5.23 13.75 16.22
CA GLY A 91 -4.78 15.15 16.16
C GLY A 91 -3.26 15.31 16.03
N LEU A 92 -2.55 14.28 15.54
CA LEU A 92 -1.10 14.32 15.33
C LEU A 92 -0.71 14.99 14.01
N THR A 93 -1.65 15.07 13.07
CA THR A 93 -1.50 15.79 11.80
C THR A 93 -2.87 16.28 11.31
N SER A 94 -2.89 17.10 10.26
CA SER A 94 -4.13 17.60 9.67
C SER A 94 -4.71 16.61 8.66
N VAL A 95 -6.03 16.64 8.48
CA VAL A 95 -6.73 15.78 7.51
C VAL A 95 -6.23 16.08 6.09
N GLU A 96 -5.95 17.34 5.78
CA GLU A 96 -5.45 17.78 4.48
C GLU A 96 -4.11 17.13 4.13
N SER A 97 -3.20 17.04 5.11
CA SER A 97 -1.89 16.40 4.94
C SER A 97 -1.98 14.90 4.61
N VAL A 98 -3.06 14.23 5.04
CA VAL A 98 -3.21 12.79 4.91
C VAL A 98 -4.16 12.38 3.78
N ASN A 99 -5.09 13.24 3.38
CA ASN A 99 -6.16 12.90 2.42
C ASN A 99 -5.62 12.38 1.08
N ILE A 100 -4.53 12.94 0.57
CA ILE A 100 -3.90 12.47 -0.68
C ILE A 100 -3.34 11.05 -0.50
N LEU A 101 -2.70 10.77 0.63
CA LEU A 101 -2.14 9.45 0.94
C LEU A 101 -3.23 8.41 1.20
N LEU A 102 -4.32 8.79 1.87
CA LEU A 102 -5.48 7.92 2.06
C LEU A 102 -6.06 7.51 0.71
N LYS A 103 -6.37 8.49 -0.17
CA LYS A 103 -6.88 8.21 -1.52
C LYS A 103 -5.96 7.26 -2.28
N GLU A 104 -4.65 7.51 -2.22
CA GLU A 104 -3.64 6.68 -2.87
C GLU A 104 -3.66 5.23 -2.37
N VAL A 105 -3.66 5.01 -1.05
CA VAL A 105 -3.70 3.64 -0.51
C VAL A 105 -5.05 2.95 -0.73
N TYR A 106 -6.16 3.70 -0.81
CA TYR A 106 -7.45 3.16 -1.25
C TYR A 106 -7.39 2.64 -2.69
N GLU A 107 -6.81 3.41 -3.61
CA GLU A 107 -6.64 2.97 -4.99
C GLU A 107 -5.69 1.77 -5.11
N ILE A 108 -4.55 1.80 -4.42
CA ILE A 108 -3.61 0.66 -4.37
C ILE A 108 -4.31 -0.60 -3.86
N ALA A 109 -5.04 -0.50 -2.73
CA ALA A 109 -5.77 -1.63 -2.17
C ALA A 109 -6.83 -2.18 -3.13
N ASN A 110 -7.56 -1.31 -3.82
CA ASN A 110 -8.56 -1.72 -4.82
C ASN A 110 -7.92 -2.44 -6.01
N MET A 111 -6.77 -1.95 -6.49
CA MET A 111 -6.00 -2.60 -7.56
C MET A 111 -5.52 -3.99 -7.14
N ILE A 112 -4.98 -4.14 -5.92
CA ILE A 112 -4.53 -5.42 -5.38
C ILE A 112 -5.73 -6.37 -5.19
N ALA A 113 -6.84 -5.89 -4.60
CA ALA A 113 -8.04 -6.68 -4.37
C ALA A 113 -8.63 -7.23 -5.68
N ALA A 114 -8.71 -6.39 -6.72
CA ALA A 114 -9.14 -6.84 -8.05
C ALA A 114 -8.22 -7.95 -8.61
N GLY A 115 -6.91 -7.86 -8.36
CA GLY A 115 -5.95 -8.92 -8.68
C GLY A 115 -6.21 -10.22 -7.91
N VAL A 116 -6.40 -10.13 -6.59
CA VAL A 116 -6.68 -11.28 -5.71
C VAL A 116 -7.98 -11.99 -6.11
N ILE A 117 -9.05 -11.24 -6.39
CA ILE A 117 -10.35 -11.82 -6.81
C ILE A 117 -10.17 -12.62 -8.11
N LYS A 118 -9.45 -12.07 -9.10
CA LYS A 118 -9.16 -12.77 -10.36
C LYS A 118 -8.33 -14.04 -10.15
N LEU A 119 -7.40 -14.04 -9.19
CA LEU A 119 -6.61 -15.23 -8.85
C LEU A 119 -7.45 -16.31 -8.15
N LYS A 120 -8.47 -15.92 -7.37
CA LYS A 120 -9.41 -16.84 -6.70
C LYS A 120 -10.42 -17.47 -7.66
N ALA A 121 -10.88 -16.72 -8.66
CA ALA A 121 -11.89 -17.19 -9.62
C ALA A 121 -11.35 -18.25 -10.61
N LYS A 122 -10.03 -18.41 -10.73
CA LYS A 122 -9.43 -19.50 -11.48
C LYS A 122 -9.41 -20.73 -10.58
N ASN A 123 -10.40 -21.62 -10.75
CA ASN A 123 -10.38 -22.94 -10.13
C ASN A 123 -9.10 -23.67 -10.55
N PHE A 124 -8.46 -24.33 -9.58
CA PHE A 124 -7.28 -25.17 -9.76
C PHE A 124 -7.72 -26.63 -9.75
#